data_AF-A0A0L8FMB6-F1
#
_entry.id   AF-A0A0L8FMB6-F1
#
_cell.length_a   1.000
_cell.length_b   1.000
_cell.length_c   1.000
_cell.angle_alpha   90.00
_cell.angle_beta   90.00
_cell.angle_gamma   90.00
#
_symmetry.space_group_name_H-M   'P 1'
#
loop_
_entity.id
_entity.type
_entity.pdbx_description
1 polymer ?
#
loop_
_entity_poly.entity_id
_entity_poly.type
_entity_poly.pdbx_seq_one_letter_code
_entity_poly.pdbx_strand_id
1 'polypeptide(L)'
;MPYGEDLSEYEDNEEMMKALKPGHIYMDTKLFGVCCCVIQVTFQAAGVKEAAYLFDNFVPLTPIMAALTAGSPIYRGLLSEFDSAWRPLSWSCDDRTRQERGLEPLTEGKVLVDKTGFDSIGRYISVDNQFYNDYDYCYDHRQYELLKAEGIDEIMAKYVAHLLLKDPLNLRKEKIDQDIFKDSGHIQAIFNSNGHSLKLKLPDEKSGWKVEFRTMEDQLTDFENAALIVFLILLNRAIVTLKLNLLIPITK
;
A
#
# COMPACT_ATOMS: atom_id res chain seq x y z
N MET A 1 -10.54 2.17 31.98
CA MET A 1 -11.04 2.90 30.81
C MET A 1 -9.86 3.24 29.90
N PRO A 2 -9.95 3.04 28.58
CA PRO A 2 -8.98 3.60 27.65
C PRO A 2 -9.02 5.12 27.77
N TYR A 3 -7.92 5.74 28.21
CA TYR A 3 -7.75 7.20 28.36
C TYR A 3 -8.88 8.00 29.03
N GLY A 4 -9.66 7.38 29.92
CA GLY A 4 -10.69 8.08 30.71
C GLY A 4 -11.97 8.42 29.94
N GLU A 5 -12.17 7.87 28.74
CA GLU A 5 -13.48 7.95 28.09
C GLU A 5 -14.41 6.84 28.59
N ASP A 6 -15.62 7.27 28.98
CA ASP A 6 -16.72 6.36 29.22
C ASP A 6 -17.48 6.13 27.92
N LEU A 7 -17.13 5.03 27.24
CA LEU A 7 -17.78 4.63 26.00
C LEU A 7 -19.02 3.75 26.27
N SER A 8 -19.40 3.51 27.52
CA SER A 8 -20.56 2.68 27.86
C SER A 8 -21.90 3.34 27.51
N GLU A 9 -21.90 4.65 27.27
CA GLU A 9 -23.07 5.45 26.91
C GLU A 9 -23.57 5.23 25.47
N TYR A 10 -22.76 4.62 24.60
CA TYR A 10 -23.16 4.30 23.23
C TYR A 10 -23.98 3.01 23.18
N GLU A 11 -25.15 3.06 22.53
CA GLU A 11 -26.01 1.89 22.30
C GLU A 11 -25.32 0.88 21.35
N ASP A 12 -25.56 -0.42 21.56
CA ASP A 12 -25.02 -1.54 20.76
C ASP A 12 -23.47 -1.64 20.73
N ASN A 13 -22.86 -1.65 21.92
CA ASN A 13 -21.42 -1.47 22.10
C ASN A 13 -20.60 -2.76 22.36
N GLU A 14 -21.18 -3.95 22.21
CA GLU A 14 -20.51 -5.20 22.58
C GLU A 14 -19.16 -5.44 21.87
N GLU A 15 -19.10 -5.22 20.54
CA GLU A 15 -17.86 -5.40 19.77
C GLU A 15 -16.80 -4.36 20.14
N MET A 16 -17.21 -3.10 20.30
CA MET A 16 -16.34 -2.03 20.78
C MET A 16 -15.75 -2.41 22.13
N MET A 17 -16.58 -2.81 23.10
CA MET A 17 -16.15 -3.17 24.45
C MET A 17 -15.16 -4.35 24.46
N LYS A 18 -15.32 -5.33 23.55
CA LYS A 18 -14.37 -6.43 23.35
C LYS A 18 -13.03 -5.96 22.76
N ALA A 19 -13.02 -4.87 22.00
CA ALA A 19 -11.83 -4.33 21.34
C ALA A 19 -11.05 -3.29 22.18
N LEU A 20 -11.65 -2.74 23.25
CA LEU A 20 -11.00 -1.74 24.10
C LEU A 20 -9.76 -2.31 24.80
N LYS A 21 -8.64 -1.60 24.70
CA LYS A 21 -7.39 -1.92 25.40
C LYS A 21 -6.93 -0.73 26.24
N PRO A 22 -6.52 -0.93 27.51
CA PRO A 22 -5.91 0.13 28.31
C PRO A 22 -4.72 0.77 27.58
N GLY A 23 -4.59 2.09 27.66
CA GLY A 23 -3.50 2.83 27.01
C GLY A 23 -3.55 2.86 25.48
N HIS A 24 -4.70 2.56 24.85
CA HIS A 24 -4.87 2.65 23.40
C HIS A 24 -5.99 3.63 23.04
N ILE A 25 -5.81 4.38 21.95
CA ILE A 25 -6.85 5.22 21.34
C ILE A 25 -7.73 4.31 20.47
N TYR A 26 -9.03 4.23 20.79
CA TYR A 26 -9.99 3.42 20.03
C TYR A 26 -10.44 4.11 18.73
N MET A 27 -10.39 3.43 17.60
CA MET A 27 -10.81 3.97 16.29
C MET A 27 -11.44 2.83 15.49
N ASP A 28 -12.68 3.00 15.07
CA ASP A 28 -13.52 1.92 14.49
C ASP A 28 -14.16 2.27 13.15
N THR A 29 -13.96 3.49 12.68
CA THR A 29 -14.34 3.87 11.32
C THR A 29 -13.11 4.02 10.43
N LYS A 30 -13.28 3.60 9.18
CA LYS A 30 -12.31 3.82 8.10
C LYS A 30 -11.87 5.28 7.98
N LEU A 31 -12.76 6.22 8.32
CA LEU A 31 -12.52 7.66 8.27
C LEU A 31 -11.31 8.10 9.11
N PHE A 32 -11.02 7.41 10.21
CA PHE A 32 -9.87 7.77 11.06
C PHE A 32 -8.52 7.66 10.36
N GLY A 33 -8.40 6.83 9.31
CA GLY A 33 -7.18 6.73 8.51
C GLY A 33 -7.32 7.41 7.14
N VAL A 34 -8.40 7.14 6.39
CA VAL A 34 -8.51 7.65 5.01
C VAL A 34 -8.73 9.16 4.90
N CYS A 35 -9.11 9.84 5.99
CA CYS A 35 -9.20 11.29 6.04
C CYS A 35 -7.87 11.97 6.42
N CYS A 36 -6.81 11.20 6.69
CA CYS A 36 -5.47 11.77 6.83
C CYS A 36 -4.94 12.25 5.47
N CYS A 37 -4.18 13.34 5.50
CA CYS A 37 -3.61 13.96 4.30
C CYS A 37 -2.18 13.50 4.07
N VAL A 38 -1.87 13.19 2.81
CA VAL A 38 -0.54 12.73 2.38
C VAL A 38 -0.14 13.39 1.07
N ILE A 39 1.16 13.60 0.88
CA ILE A 39 1.74 14.03 -0.38
C ILE A 39 2.08 12.78 -1.19
N GLN A 40 1.55 12.71 -2.40
CA GLN A 40 1.84 11.62 -3.34
C GLN A 40 2.47 12.18 -4.61
N VAL A 41 3.60 11.61 -5.02
CA VAL A 41 4.32 12.05 -6.22
C VAL A 41 4.39 10.89 -7.21
N THR A 42 3.86 11.11 -8.41
CA THR A 42 3.86 10.11 -9.49
C THR A 42 4.90 10.47 -10.54
N PHE A 43 5.80 9.53 -10.84
CA PHE A 43 6.83 9.64 -11.86
C PHE A 43 6.50 8.74 -13.05
N GLN A 44 6.55 9.27 -14.27
CA GLN A 44 6.50 8.45 -15.47
C GLN A 44 7.91 7.98 -15.85
N ALA A 45 8.05 6.67 -16.07
CA ALA A 45 9.29 6.04 -16.51
C ALA A 45 9.32 5.86 -18.03
N ALA A 46 10.50 5.66 -18.60
CA ALA A 46 10.67 5.37 -20.03
C ALA A 46 10.04 4.04 -20.48
N GLY A 47 9.83 3.10 -19.55
CA GLY A 47 9.20 1.79 -19.80
C GLY A 47 9.17 0.94 -18.54
N VAL A 48 8.67 -0.30 -18.66
CA VAL A 48 8.48 -1.19 -17.50
C VAL A 48 9.78 -1.50 -16.76
N LYS A 49 10.90 -1.66 -17.46
CA LYS A 49 12.21 -1.93 -16.84
C LYS A 49 12.70 -0.77 -15.97
N GLU A 50 12.59 0.46 -16.47
CA GLU A 50 12.94 1.65 -15.69
C GLU A 50 11.96 1.88 -14.55
N ALA A 51 10.66 1.61 -14.76
CA ALA A 51 9.66 1.68 -13.70
C ALA A 51 9.98 0.68 -12.57
N ALA A 52 10.31 -0.57 -12.89
CA ALA A 52 10.71 -1.58 -11.92
C ALA A 52 11.99 -1.18 -11.17
N TYR A 53 13.01 -0.69 -11.90
CA TYR A 53 14.25 -0.21 -11.29
C TYR A 53 14.02 0.96 -10.32
N LEU A 54 13.20 1.94 -10.72
CA LEU A 54 12.86 3.09 -9.88
C LEU A 54 12.02 2.68 -8.67
N PHE A 55 11.00 1.83 -8.88
CA PHE A 55 10.17 1.28 -7.83
C PHE A 55 11.02 0.61 -6.77
N ASP A 56 11.92 -0.30 -7.16
CA ASP A 56 12.76 -1.05 -6.23
C ASP A 56 13.69 -0.13 -5.43
N ASN A 57 14.32 0.86 -6.07
CA ASN A 57 15.18 1.80 -5.36
C ASN A 57 14.42 2.75 -4.43
N PHE A 58 13.13 2.97 -4.66
CA PHE A 58 12.30 3.76 -3.75
C PHE A 58 11.81 2.98 -2.53
N VAL A 59 11.73 1.65 -2.58
CA VAL A 59 11.18 0.85 -1.47
C VAL A 59 11.85 1.18 -0.12
N PRO A 60 13.20 1.18 0.01
CA PRO A 60 13.88 1.49 1.27
C PRO A 60 13.69 2.93 1.75
N LEU A 61 13.34 3.84 0.83
CA LEU A 61 13.12 5.25 1.13
C LEU A 61 11.71 5.50 1.68
N THR A 62 10.74 4.62 1.44
CA THR A 62 9.36 4.79 1.91
C THR A 62 9.23 4.98 3.43
N PRO A 63 9.83 4.14 4.31
CA PRO A 63 9.78 4.37 5.75
C PRO A 63 10.59 5.59 6.20
N ILE A 64 11.70 5.89 5.52
CA ILE A 64 12.55 7.05 5.83
C ILE A 64 11.76 8.34 5.61
N MET A 65 11.10 8.46 4.46
CA MET A 65 10.28 9.63 4.13
C MET A 65 9.04 9.73 5.02
N ALA A 66 8.43 8.59 5.39
CA ALA A 66 7.32 8.59 6.35
C ALA A 66 7.75 9.16 7.71
N ALA A 67 8.91 8.74 8.23
CA ALA A 67 9.45 9.26 9.49
C ALA A 67 9.88 10.73 9.38
N LEU A 68 10.52 11.12 8.26
CA LEU A 68 11.00 12.49 8.04
C LEU A 68 9.86 13.51 7.94
N THR A 69 8.72 13.10 7.40
CA THR A 69 7.57 13.99 7.14
C THR A 69 6.45 13.85 8.17
N ALA A 70 6.68 13.08 9.23
CA ALA A 70 5.71 12.80 10.29
C ALA A 70 5.08 14.09 10.85
N GLY A 71 3.76 14.19 10.78
CA GLY A 71 2.98 15.37 11.17
C GLY A 71 1.64 15.03 11.82
N SER A 72 1.42 13.77 12.21
CA SER A 72 0.14 13.26 12.70
C SER A 72 0.22 12.65 14.13
N PRO A 73 0.61 13.41 15.16
CA PRO A 73 0.78 12.86 16.51
C PRO A 73 -0.52 12.68 17.31
N ILE A 74 -1.62 13.30 16.87
CA ILE A 74 -2.88 13.38 17.63
C ILE A 74 -4.00 12.70 16.86
N TYR A 75 -4.70 11.78 17.54
CA TYR A 75 -5.88 11.09 17.00
C TYR A 75 -7.04 11.20 17.97
N ARG A 76 -8.23 11.53 17.46
CA ARG A 76 -9.47 11.66 18.26
C ARG A 76 -9.30 12.55 19.52
N GLY A 77 -8.49 13.61 19.42
CA GLY A 77 -8.22 14.55 20.51
C GLY A 77 -7.18 14.08 21.54
N LEU A 78 -6.57 12.91 21.35
CA LEU A 78 -5.60 12.31 22.25
C LEU A 78 -4.22 12.26 21.60
N LEU A 79 -3.17 12.52 22.37
CA LEU A 79 -1.79 12.33 21.93
C LEU A 79 -1.50 10.83 21.82
N SER A 80 -0.95 10.41 20.69
CA SER A 80 -0.60 9.02 20.42
C SER A 80 0.91 8.76 20.54
N GLU A 81 1.29 7.48 20.53
CA GLU A 81 2.69 7.05 20.47
C GLU A 81 3.25 7.08 19.03
N PHE A 82 2.43 7.43 18.03
CA PHE A 82 2.82 7.49 16.64
C PHE A 82 2.83 8.94 16.16
N ASP A 83 3.87 9.31 15.42
CA ASP A 83 3.95 10.64 14.81
C ASP A 83 3.42 10.64 13.35
N SER A 84 3.08 9.47 12.81
CA SER A 84 2.65 9.30 11.42
C SER A 84 1.31 8.56 11.25
N ALA A 85 0.51 9.04 10.30
CA ALA A 85 -0.74 8.51 9.79
C ALA A 85 -0.63 7.20 9.00
N TRP A 86 0.57 6.72 8.67
CA TRP A 86 0.70 5.47 7.89
C TRP A 86 0.04 4.26 8.58
N ARG A 87 0.26 4.11 9.90
CA ARG A 87 -0.31 2.99 10.67
C ARG A 87 -1.84 3.09 10.80
N PRO A 88 -2.41 4.22 11.25
CA PRO A 88 -3.86 4.40 11.26
C PRO A 88 -4.50 4.20 9.87
N LEU A 89 -3.89 4.73 8.81
CA LEU A 89 -4.36 4.52 7.44
C LEU A 89 -4.41 3.03 7.09
N SER A 90 -3.31 2.31 7.33
CA SER A 90 -3.19 0.87 7.06
C SER A 90 -4.27 0.07 7.79
N TRP A 91 -4.38 0.25 9.11
CA TRP A 91 -5.33 -0.48 9.95
C TRP A 91 -6.79 -0.15 9.62
N SER A 92 -7.10 1.11 9.33
CA SER A 92 -8.46 1.55 8.97
C SER A 92 -8.98 0.96 7.66
N CYS A 93 -8.08 0.44 6.81
CA CYS A 93 -8.38 -0.13 5.50
C CYS A 93 -8.20 -1.66 5.45
N ASP A 94 -7.98 -2.30 6.60
CA ASP A 94 -7.84 -3.76 6.70
C ASP A 94 -9.19 -4.45 6.51
N ASP A 95 -9.36 -5.07 5.35
CA ASP A 95 -10.55 -5.84 4.98
C ASP A 95 -10.40 -7.34 5.22
N ARG A 96 -9.27 -7.78 5.80
CA ARG A 96 -9.04 -9.20 6.08
C ARG A 96 -10.00 -9.70 7.15
N THR A 97 -10.65 -10.81 6.84
CA THR A 97 -11.43 -11.61 7.78
C THR A 97 -10.57 -12.11 8.95
N ARG A 98 -11.22 -12.65 9.98
CA ARG A 98 -10.51 -13.29 11.10
C ARG A 98 -9.71 -14.52 10.64
N GLN A 99 -10.20 -15.23 9.63
CA GLN A 99 -9.53 -16.40 9.06
C GLN A 99 -8.29 -16.02 8.23
N GLU A 100 -8.39 -15.00 7.37
CA GLU A 100 -7.24 -14.51 6.58
C GLU A 100 -6.11 -13.97 7.46
N ARG A 101 -6.46 -13.41 8.63
CA ARG A 101 -5.50 -12.98 9.66
C ARG A 101 -4.94 -14.12 10.51
N GLY A 102 -5.39 -15.36 10.30
CA GLY A 102 -4.99 -16.53 11.08
C GLY A 102 -5.52 -16.55 12.53
N LEU A 103 -6.53 -15.74 12.84
CA LEU A 103 -7.18 -15.73 14.16
C LEU A 103 -8.18 -16.88 14.31
N GLU A 104 -8.67 -17.42 13.20
CA GLU A 104 -9.57 -18.56 13.10
C GLU A 104 -9.10 -19.51 11.98
N PRO A 105 -9.47 -20.81 12.01
CA PRO A 105 -9.14 -21.73 10.94
C PRO A 105 -9.71 -21.27 9.59
N LEU A 106 -8.92 -21.42 8.52
CA LEU A 106 -9.36 -21.12 7.16
C LEU A 106 -10.41 -22.15 6.72
N THR A 107 -11.67 -21.75 6.66
CA THR A 107 -12.80 -22.53 6.12
C THR A 107 -13.28 -21.98 4.78
N GLU A 108 -13.16 -20.67 4.59
CA GLU A 108 -13.48 -19.94 3.37
C GLU A 108 -12.24 -19.15 2.90
N GLY A 109 -11.98 -19.09 1.60
CA GLY A 109 -10.75 -18.52 1.05
C GLY A 109 -9.63 -19.54 0.85
N LYS A 110 -8.51 -19.10 0.24
CA LYS A 110 -7.43 -20.00 -0.21
C LYS A 110 -6.12 -19.86 0.55
N VAL A 111 -5.88 -18.74 1.23
CA VAL A 111 -4.55 -18.42 1.76
C VAL A 111 -4.63 -17.45 2.94
N LEU A 112 -3.69 -17.60 3.87
CA LEU A 112 -3.43 -16.60 4.91
C LEU A 112 -2.78 -15.36 4.27
N VAL A 113 -3.13 -14.19 4.77
CA VAL A 113 -2.65 -12.90 4.25
C VAL A 113 -2.05 -12.09 5.39
N ASP A 114 -0.72 -12.01 5.43
CA ASP A 114 0.01 -11.44 6.57
C ASP A 114 -0.15 -9.92 6.69
N LYS A 115 -0.35 -9.23 5.56
CA LYS A 115 -0.53 -7.78 5.49
C LYS A 115 -1.85 -7.38 4.82
N THR A 116 -2.42 -6.26 5.25
CA THR A 116 -3.56 -5.66 4.56
C THR A 116 -3.15 -5.14 3.18
N GLY A 117 -4.10 -5.02 2.24
CA GLY A 117 -3.85 -4.39 0.94
C GLY A 117 -3.50 -2.89 1.02
N PHE A 118 -3.55 -2.28 2.21
CA PHE A 118 -3.05 -0.93 2.50
C PHE A 118 -1.85 -1.01 3.45
N ASP A 119 -0.68 -1.40 2.96
CA ASP A 119 0.53 -1.57 3.78
C ASP A 119 1.82 -1.24 2.99
N SER A 120 2.94 -1.23 3.69
CA SER A 120 4.28 -1.26 3.13
C SER A 120 4.43 -2.33 2.03
N ILE A 121 5.07 -1.94 0.93
CA ILE A 121 5.53 -2.91 -0.07
C ILE A 121 6.46 -3.93 0.59
N GLY A 122 6.14 -5.20 0.41
CA GLY A 122 6.94 -6.30 0.94
C GLY A 122 7.66 -7.12 -0.13
N ARG A 123 7.90 -6.55 -1.31
CA ARG A 123 8.75 -7.16 -2.34
C ARG A 123 9.28 -6.14 -3.35
N TYR A 124 10.48 -6.39 -3.83
CA TYR A 124 11.00 -5.83 -5.07
C TYR A 124 10.35 -6.51 -6.28
N ILE A 125 10.21 -5.77 -7.38
CA ILE A 125 9.48 -6.19 -8.59
C ILE A 125 10.39 -6.47 -9.78
N SER A 126 11.69 -6.15 -9.71
CA SER A 126 12.67 -6.54 -10.72
C SER A 126 13.24 -7.95 -10.46
N VAL A 127 13.40 -8.73 -11.53
CA VAL A 127 14.06 -10.05 -11.50
C VAL A 127 15.49 -9.96 -10.95
N ASP A 128 16.22 -8.92 -11.30
CA ASP A 128 17.62 -8.72 -10.89
C ASP A 128 17.76 -8.56 -9.36
N ASN A 129 16.68 -8.17 -8.69
CA ASN A 129 16.65 -7.83 -7.27
C ASN A 129 16.00 -8.92 -6.41
N GLN A 130 15.64 -10.06 -7.00
CA GLN A 130 14.98 -11.17 -6.28
C GLN A 130 15.74 -11.65 -5.05
N PHE A 131 17.08 -11.51 -5.04
CA PHE A 131 17.93 -11.87 -3.90
C PHE A 131 17.58 -11.09 -2.62
N TYR A 132 17.07 -9.87 -2.76
CA TYR A 132 16.65 -9.03 -1.63
C TYR A 132 15.23 -9.32 -1.13
N ASN A 133 14.47 -10.16 -1.83
CA ASN A 133 13.17 -10.65 -1.37
C ASN A 133 13.39 -11.84 -0.42
N ASP A 134 13.79 -11.55 0.82
CA ASP A 134 14.20 -12.53 1.84
C ASP A 134 13.07 -13.07 2.73
N TYR A 135 11.82 -12.92 2.29
CA TYR A 135 10.64 -13.46 2.96
C TYR A 135 9.64 -14.03 1.95
N ASP A 136 8.98 -15.13 2.32
CA ASP A 136 7.99 -15.78 1.49
C ASP A 136 6.65 -15.05 1.57
N TYR A 137 6.27 -14.44 0.47
CA TYR A 137 5.13 -13.54 0.43
C TYR A 137 3.98 -14.20 -0.31
N CYS A 138 2.81 -14.27 0.32
CA CYS A 138 1.63 -14.91 -0.26
C CYS A 138 1.23 -14.34 -1.63
N TYR A 139 0.74 -15.18 -2.55
CA TYR A 139 0.15 -14.79 -3.84
C TYR A 139 -0.80 -15.87 -4.36
N ASP A 140 -1.71 -15.53 -5.28
CA ASP A 140 -2.58 -16.54 -5.91
C ASP A 140 -1.78 -17.35 -6.95
N HIS A 141 -1.55 -18.64 -6.67
CA HIS A 141 -0.80 -19.53 -7.56
C HIS A 141 -1.44 -19.70 -8.94
N ARG A 142 -2.77 -19.72 -9.04
CA ARG A 142 -3.45 -19.86 -10.33
C ARG A 142 -3.22 -18.62 -11.20
N GLN A 143 -3.29 -17.43 -10.61
CA GLN A 143 -3.01 -16.19 -11.31
C GLN A 143 -1.53 -16.11 -11.70
N TYR A 144 -0.63 -16.51 -10.80
CA TYR A 144 0.80 -16.59 -11.10
C TYR A 144 1.08 -17.48 -12.32
N GLU A 145 0.57 -18.72 -12.34
CA GLU A 145 0.79 -19.64 -13.47
C GLU A 145 0.25 -19.09 -14.80
N LEU A 146 -0.91 -18.42 -14.77
CA LEU A 146 -1.47 -17.76 -15.94
C LEU A 146 -0.54 -16.64 -16.46
N LEU A 147 -0.09 -15.75 -15.57
CA LEU A 147 0.81 -14.64 -15.93
C LEU A 147 2.15 -15.17 -16.48
N LYS A 148 2.67 -16.27 -15.91
CA LYS A 148 3.86 -16.95 -16.41
C LYS A 148 3.66 -17.54 -17.81
N ALA A 149 2.52 -18.18 -18.06
CA ALA A 149 2.18 -18.75 -19.37
C ALA A 149 2.10 -17.67 -20.47
N GLU A 150 1.64 -16.46 -20.11
CA GLU A 150 1.59 -15.28 -20.99
C GLU A 150 2.95 -14.54 -21.12
N GLY A 151 4.02 -15.09 -20.52
CA GLY A 151 5.38 -14.59 -20.69
C GLY A 151 5.79 -13.46 -19.74
N ILE A 152 5.02 -13.18 -18.68
CA ILE A 152 5.43 -12.25 -17.63
C ILE A 152 6.56 -12.88 -16.80
N ASP A 153 7.57 -12.09 -16.45
CA ASP A 153 8.69 -12.57 -15.64
C ASP A 153 8.23 -13.02 -14.24
N GLU A 154 9.05 -13.83 -13.58
CA GLU A 154 8.66 -14.46 -12.32
C GLU A 154 8.31 -13.47 -11.21
N ILE A 155 9.10 -12.41 -11.06
CA ILE A 155 8.97 -11.50 -9.93
C ILE A 155 7.78 -10.56 -10.15
N MET A 156 7.60 -10.05 -11.36
CA MET A 156 6.42 -9.27 -11.73
C MET A 156 5.14 -10.11 -11.66
N ALA A 157 5.16 -11.36 -12.13
CA ALA A 157 4.01 -12.26 -12.05
C ALA A 157 3.58 -12.49 -10.60
N LYS A 158 4.54 -12.76 -9.70
CA LYS A 158 4.28 -12.87 -8.25
C LYS A 158 3.67 -11.57 -7.71
N TYR A 159 4.22 -10.41 -8.06
CA TYR A 159 3.70 -9.10 -7.62
C TYR A 159 2.24 -8.91 -8.02
N VAL A 160 1.89 -9.11 -9.29
CA VAL A 160 0.49 -8.95 -9.76
C VAL A 160 -0.43 -10.00 -9.14
N ALA A 161 0.02 -11.26 -9.03
CA ALA A 161 -0.75 -12.33 -8.39
C ALA A 161 -1.00 -12.07 -6.90
N HIS A 162 -0.13 -11.31 -6.23
CA HIS A 162 -0.36 -10.87 -4.86
C HIS A 162 -1.46 -9.80 -4.78
N LEU A 163 -1.45 -8.81 -5.68
CA LEU A 163 -2.52 -7.79 -5.73
C LEU A 163 -3.91 -8.40 -5.95
N LEU A 164 -3.96 -9.53 -6.66
CA LEU A 164 -5.16 -10.30 -6.98
C LEU A 164 -5.65 -11.22 -5.85
N LEU A 165 -4.96 -11.27 -4.70
CA LEU A 165 -5.49 -11.95 -3.52
C LEU A 165 -6.70 -11.24 -2.92
N LYS A 166 -6.79 -9.92 -3.15
CA LYS A 166 -7.83 -9.07 -2.59
C LYS A 166 -9.06 -9.05 -3.49
N ASP A 167 -10.22 -9.19 -2.87
CA ASP A 167 -11.49 -9.07 -3.58
C ASP A 167 -11.77 -7.62 -4.02
N PRO A 168 -12.44 -7.42 -5.16
CA PRO A 168 -12.82 -6.09 -5.61
C PRO A 168 -13.95 -5.53 -4.72
N LEU A 169 -13.60 -4.64 -3.77
CA LEU A 169 -14.56 -4.04 -2.84
C LEU A 169 -15.53 -3.04 -3.48
N ASN A 170 -15.19 -2.46 -4.64
CA ASN A 170 -16.01 -1.45 -5.29
C ASN A 170 -15.93 -1.60 -6.82
N LEU A 171 -17.06 -1.97 -7.43
CA LEU A 171 -17.21 -2.10 -8.87
C LEU A 171 -18.55 -1.51 -9.28
N ARG A 172 -18.56 -0.65 -10.29
CA ARG A 172 -19.79 -0.08 -10.85
C ARG A 172 -20.49 -1.13 -11.71
N LYS A 173 -21.82 -1.19 -11.63
CA LYS A 173 -22.63 -2.16 -12.39
C LYS A 173 -22.37 -2.08 -13.90
N GLU A 174 -22.16 -0.88 -14.42
CA GLU A 174 -21.91 -0.63 -15.85
C GLU A 174 -20.51 -1.07 -16.30
N LYS A 175 -19.64 -1.46 -15.36
CA LYS A 175 -18.26 -1.89 -15.59
C LYS A 175 -18.05 -3.38 -15.32
N ILE A 176 -19.12 -4.14 -15.09
CA ILE A 176 -19.05 -5.61 -14.92
C ILE A 176 -18.54 -6.26 -16.20
N ASP A 177 -19.22 -6.03 -17.32
CA ASP A 177 -18.82 -6.56 -18.62
C ASP A 177 -17.91 -5.56 -19.35
N GLN A 178 -16.72 -6.01 -19.79
CA GLN A 178 -15.73 -5.21 -20.51
C GLN A 178 -15.09 -6.04 -21.64
N ASP A 179 -14.66 -5.38 -22.72
CA ASP A 179 -13.89 -6.03 -23.79
C ASP A 179 -12.43 -6.16 -23.34
N ILE A 180 -12.01 -7.36 -22.96
CA ILE A 180 -10.67 -7.61 -22.41
C ILE A 180 -9.51 -7.24 -23.34
N PHE A 181 -9.76 -7.05 -24.65
CA PHE A 181 -8.73 -6.64 -25.61
C PHE A 181 -8.61 -5.12 -25.76
N LYS A 182 -9.62 -4.36 -25.32
CA LYS A 182 -9.66 -2.90 -25.45
C LYS A 182 -9.68 -2.19 -24.11
N ASP A 183 -10.31 -2.80 -23.13
CA ASP A 183 -10.57 -2.22 -21.82
C ASP A 183 -9.62 -2.83 -20.78
N SER A 184 -9.04 -1.98 -19.94
CA SER A 184 -8.19 -2.38 -18.81
C SER A 184 -8.83 -2.02 -17.46
N GLY A 185 -10.13 -1.72 -17.43
CA GLY A 185 -10.80 -1.21 -16.24
C GLY A 185 -10.77 -2.17 -15.05
N HIS A 186 -10.94 -3.48 -15.30
CA HIS A 186 -10.88 -4.49 -14.22
C HIS A 186 -9.50 -4.55 -13.56
N ILE A 187 -8.42 -4.65 -14.35
CA ILE A 187 -7.08 -4.73 -13.79
C ILE A 187 -6.66 -3.40 -13.14
N GLN A 188 -7.05 -2.26 -13.73
CA GLN A 188 -6.83 -0.96 -13.11
C GLN A 188 -7.54 -0.85 -11.74
N ALA A 189 -8.75 -1.40 -11.60
CA ALA A 189 -9.46 -1.40 -10.32
C ALA A 189 -8.69 -2.19 -9.23
N ILE A 190 -8.08 -3.32 -9.58
CA ILE A 190 -7.24 -4.10 -8.65
C ILE A 190 -6.00 -3.31 -8.23
N PHE A 191 -5.25 -2.75 -9.19
CA PHE A 191 -4.09 -1.92 -8.88
C PHE A 191 -4.45 -0.67 -8.06
N ASN A 192 -5.63 -0.08 -8.30
CA ASN A 192 -6.09 1.10 -7.59
C ASN A 192 -6.57 0.79 -6.17
N SER A 193 -7.21 -0.37 -5.94
CA SER A 193 -7.71 -0.80 -4.64
C SER A 193 -6.65 -1.34 -3.68
N ASN A 194 -5.46 -1.67 -4.19
CA ASN A 194 -4.28 -1.94 -3.36
C ASN A 194 -3.54 -0.62 -3.06
N GLY A 195 -3.50 -0.23 -1.78
CA GLY A 195 -2.99 1.05 -1.29
C GLY A 195 -1.59 0.95 -0.66
N HIS A 196 -0.62 0.39 -1.38
CA HIS A 196 0.72 0.21 -0.82
C HIS A 196 1.56 1.49 -0.69
N SER A 197 2.70 1.42 0.01
CA SER A 197 3.67 2.53 0.19
C SER A 197 4.25 3.06 -1.14
N LEU A 198 4.38 2.18 -2.13
CA LEU A 198 4.65 2.51 -3.53
C LEU A 198 3.62 1.83 -4.41
N LYS A 199 3.28 2.49 -5.51
CA LYS A 199 2.36 1.93 -6.50
C LYS A 199 2.96 1.96 -7.89
N LEU A 200 3.03 0.79 -8.52
CA LEU A 200 3.22 0.70 -9.96
C LEU A 200 1.85 1.00 -10.61
N LYS A 201 1.79 1.98 -11.50
CA LYS A 201 0.58 2.27 -12.28
C LYS A 201 0.79 1.78 -13.70
N LEU A 202 -0.19 1.02 -14.18
CA LEU A 202 -0.23 0.49 -15.53
C LEU A 202 -0.25 1.63 -16.56
N PRO A 203 0.34 1.42 -17.75
CA PRO A 203 0.24 2.36 -18.85
C PRO A 203 -1.20 2.42 -19.38
N ASP A 204 -1.53 3.54 -20.03
CA ASP A 204 -2.76 3.73 -20.78
C ASP A 204 -2.46 4.38 -22.13
N GLU A 205 -3.48 4.69 -22.94
CA GLU A 205 -3.29 5.30 -24.27
C GLU A 205 -2.53 6.64 -24.23
N LYS A 206 -2.52 7.34 -23.09
CA LYS A 206 -1.98 8.70 -22.94
C LYS A 206 -0.73 8.76 -22.09
N SER A 207 -0.36 7.69 -21.38
CA SER A 207 0.73 7.69 -20.41
C SER A 207 1.42 6.34 -20.29
N GLY A 208 2.72 6.39 -19.99
CA GLY A 208 3.53 5.20 -19.81
C GLY A 208 3.38 4.56 -18.43
N TRP A 209 4.26 3.61 -18.16
CA TRP A 209 4.44 3.04 -16.83
C TRP A 209 4.81 4.14 -15.83
N LYS A 210 4.13 4.18 -14.68
CA LYS A 210 4.39 5.18 -13.65
C LYS A 210 4.66 4.52 -12.31
N VAL A 211 5.46 5.18 -11.48
CA VAL A 211 5.72 4.81 -10.09
C VAL A 211 5.23 5.95 -9.21
N GLU A 212 4.39 5.66 -8.25
CA GLU A 212 3.84 6.63 -7.30
C GLU A 212 4.40 6.37 -5.90
N PHE A 213 5.06 7.38 -5.34
CA PHE A 213 5.56 7.44 -3.97
C PHE A 213 4.50 8.03 -3.05
N ARG A 214 4.14 7.32 -1.96
CA ARG A 214 2.86 7.55 -1.26
C ARG A 214 2.95 7.77 0.25
N THR A 215 4.14 7.76 0.84
CA THR A 215 4.30 7.73 2.30
C THR A 215 4.62 9.07 2.95
N MET A 216 4.76 10.16 2.18
CA MET A 216 5.03 11.48 2.75
C MET A 216 3.75 12.10 3.30
N GLU A 217 3.79 12.69 4.50
CA GLU A 217 2.63 13.43 5.02
C GLU A 217 2.58 14.85 4.48
N ASP A 218 1.37 15.38 4.43
CA ASP A 218 1.15 16.78 4.08
C ASP A 218 1.71 17.70 5.18
N GLN A 219 2.43 18.73 4.77
CA GLN A 219 3.01 19.74 5.64
C GLN A 219 2.11 20.97 5.69
N LEU A 220 2.31 21.83 6.70
CA LEU A 220 1.43 22.98 6.93
C LEU A 220 1.50 24.03 5.82
N THR A 221 2.64 24.14 5.14
CA THR A 221 2.86 25.16 4.11
C THR A 221 3.10 24.57 2.73
N ASP A 222 2.61 25.29 1.72
CA ASP A 222 2.90 25.00 0.31
C ASP A 222 4.41 24.95 0.02
N PHE A 223 5.21 25.74 0.75
CA PHE A 223 6.66 25.75 0.62
C PHE A 223 7.29 24.42 1.07
N GLU A 224 6.92 23.93 2.25
CA GLU A 224 7.40 22.64 2.76
C GLU A 224 6.96 21.49 1.85
N ASN A 225 5.69 21.50 1.42
CA ASN A 225 5.16 20.54 0.47
C ASN A 225 5.92 20.56 -0.87
N ALA A 226 6.14 21.74 -1.43
CA ALA A 226 6.91 21.91 -2.66
C ALA A 226 8.37 21.45 -2.48
N ALA A 227 8.99 21.71 -1.34
CA ALA A 227 10.36 21.28 -1.05
C ALA A 227 10.48 19.74 -1.05
N LEU A 228 9.54 19.03 -0.42
CA LEU A 228 9.51 17.56 -0.42
C LEU A 228 9.27 16.99 -1.82
N ILE A 229 8.36 17.58 -2.59
CA ILE A 229 8.09 17.20 -3.97
C ILE A 229 9.33 17.38 -4.85
N VAL A 230 9.98 18.56 -4.77
CA VAL A 230 11.21 18.86 -5.52
C VAL A 230 12.35 17.93 -5.10
N PHE A 231 12.48 17.63 -3.81
CA PHE A 231 13.46 16.67 -3.30
C PHE A 231 13.27 15.29 -3.94
N LEU A 232 12.05 14.74 -3.95
CA LEU A 232 11.78 13.45 -4.61
C LEU A 232 12.02 13.50 -6.12
N ILE A 233 11.72 14.63 -6.79
CA ILE A 233 12.03 14.81 -8.21
C ILE A 233 13.54 14.73 -8.45
N LEU A 234 14.35 15.43 -7.65
CA LEU A 234 15.81 15.40 -7.77
C LEU A 234 16.36 14.01 -7.42
N LEU A 235 15.83 13.37 -6.40
CA LEU A 235 16.22 12.02 -5.99
C LEU A 235 15.92 10.98 -7.08
N ASN A 236 14.73 11.04 -7.69
CA ASN A 236 14.39 10.22 -8.87
C ASN A 236 15.44 10.40 -9.98
N ARG A 237 15.75 11.65 -10.34
CA ARG A 237 16.76 11.95 -11.38
C ARG A 237 18.13 11.38 -10.98
N ALA A 238 18.55 11.55 -9.73
CA ALA A 238 19.81 11.01 -9.24
C ALA A 238 19.86 9.47 -9.34
N ILE A 239 18.81 8.77 -8.88
CA ILE A 239 18.69 7.31 -8.97
C ILE A 239 18.86 6.85 -10.43
N VAL A 240 18.06 7.41 -11.35
CA VAL A 240 18.03 6.98 -12.76
C VAL A 240 19.31 7.36 -13.51
N THR A 241 19.86 8.55 -13.29
CA THR A 241 21.04 9.06 -14.01
C THR A 241 22.33 8.45 -13.48
N LEU A 242 22.50 8.34 -12.16
CA LEU A 242 23.71 7.82 -11.54
C LEU A 242 23.69 6.30 -11.37
N LYS A 243 22.57 5.65 -11.72
CA LYS A 243 22.37 4.20 -11.56
C LYS A 243 22.62 3.73 -10.13
N LEU A 244 22.03 4.45 -9.17
CA LEU A 244 22.17 4.12 -7.74
C LEU A 244 21.61 2.73 -7.42
N ASN A 245 22.17 2.09 -6.41
CA ASN A 245 21.64 0.86 -5.84
C ASN A 245 21.40 1.09 -4.34
N LEU A 246 20.15 1.30 -3.97
CA LEU A 246 19.72 1.56 -2.60
C LEU A 246 19.13 0.32 -1.91
N LEU A 247 19.17 -0.82 -2.59
CA LEU A 247 18.45 -2.03 -2.19
C LEU A 247 19.03 -2.63 -0.91
N ILE A 248 18.12 -3.08 -0.05
CA ILE A 248 18.41 -3.83 1.18
C ILE A 248 17.45 -5.03 1.26
N PRO A 249 17.74 -6.07 2.05
CA PRO A 249 16.77 -7.14 2.29
C PRO A 249 15.41 -6.57 2.73
N ILE A 250 14.32 -7.05 2.13
CA ILE A 250 12.97 -6.47 2.26
C ILE A 250 12.41 -6.56 3.67
N THR A 251 12.97 -7.44 4.50
CA THR A 251 12.60 -7.59 5.92
C THR A 251 13.14 -6.47 6.83
N LYS A 252 14.01 -5.57 6.33
CA LYS A 252 14.57 -4.44 7.08
C LYS A 252 13.79 -3.15 6.87
#